data_AF-A0A7W7L6X7-F1
#
_entry.id   AF-A0A7W7L6X7-F1
#
_cell.length_a   1.000
_cell.length_b   1.000
_cell.length_c   1.000
_cell.angle_alpha   90.00
_cell.angle_beta   90.00
_cell.angle_gamma   90.00
#
_symmetry.space_group_name_H-M   'P 1'
#
loop_
_entity.id
_entity.type
_entity.pdbx_description
1 polymer ?
#
loop_
_entity_poly.entity_id
_entity_poly.type
_entity_poly.pdbx_seq_one_letter_code
_entity_poly.pdbx_strand_id
1 'polypeptide(L)' 'MAKKAKAHEFDRDAWEYLTYAPGYECSACQRTIRSLEPVRRKTVDHPSEAPLTVYRHNQCPATPVVAV' A
#
# COMPACT_ATOMS: atom_id res chain seq x y z
N MET A 1 18.03 34.72 12.93
CA MET A 1 17.08 33.65 13.31
C MET A 1 16.54 33.01 12.04
N ALA A 2 17.04 31.85 11.64
CA ALA A 2 16.56 31.15 10.45
C ALA A 2 15.55 30.08 10.86
N LYS A 3 14.26 30.33 10.61
CA LYS A 3 13.22 29.31 10.73
C LYS A 3 13.48 28.26 9.64
N LYS A 4 14.09 27.14 10.02
CA LYS A 4 14.20 25.96 9.15
C LYS A 4 12.79 25.53 8.77
N ALA A 5 12.47 25.64 7.48
CA ALA A 5 11.27 25.02 6.93
C ALA A 5 11.31 23.53 7.28
N LYS A 6 10.32 23.06 8.04
CA LYS A 6 10.11 21.63 8.26
C LYS A 6 9.84 21.05 6.86
N ALA A 7 10.78 20.28 6.33
CA ALA A 7 10.53 19.49 5.13
C ALA A 7 9.27 18.67 5.41
N HIS A 8 8.27 18.80 4.55
CA HIS A 8 7.07 18.00 4.63
C HIS A 8 7.50 16.56 4.32
N GLU A 9 7.73 15.79 5.38
CA GLU A 9 8.05 14.37 5.28
C GLU A 9 6.79 13.70 4.73
N PHE A 10 6.74 13.51 3.41
CA PHE A 10 5.71 12.70 2.80
C PHE A 10 5.94 11.29 3.32
N ASP A 11 5.01 10.82 4.15
CA ASP A 11 5.02 9.46 4.66
C ASP A 11 4.90 8.51 3.45
N ARG A 12 6.05 8.06 2.94
CA ARG A 12 6.14 7.12 1.82
C ARG A 12 5.55 5.76 2.19
N ASP A 13 5.36 5.52 3.48
CA ASP A 13 4.77 4.31 4.03
C ASP A 13 3.22 4.35 4.04
N ALA A 14 2.63 5.50 3.74
CA ALA A 14 1.19 5.69 3.76
C ALA A 14 0.49 4.87 2.66
N TRP A 15 -0.59 4.19 3.04
CA TRP A 15 -1.54 3.67 2.06
C TRP A 15 -2.20 4.82 1.33
N GLU A 16 -2.25 4.73 0.01
CA GLU A 16 -2.96 5.69 -0.82
C GLU A 16 -4.48 5.60 -0.64
N TYR A 17 -5.17 6.55 -1.26
CA TYR A 17 -6.62 6.60 -1.34
C TYR A 17 -7.20 5.34 -2.00
N LEU A 18 -8.50 5.10 -1.76
CA LEU A 18 -9.20 3.97 -2.36
C LEU A 18 -9.19 4.06 -3.88
N THR A 19 -8.80 2.97 -4.51
CA THR A 19 -8.71 2.80 -5.96
C THR A 19 -9.30 1.44 -6.36
N TYR A 20 -9.37 1.17 -7.66
CA TYR A 20 -9.82 -0.10 -8.23
C TYR A 20 -8.70 -0.70 -9.07
N ALA A 21 -8.30 -1.92 -8.75
CA ALA A 21 -7.20 -2.61 -9.40
C ALA A 21 -7.58 -4.06 -9.75
N PRO A 22 -8.47 -4.27 -10.73
CA PRO A 22 -8.90 -5.62 -11.11
C PRO A 22 -7.72 -6.43 -11.67
N GLY A 23 -7.66 -7.71 -11.31
CA GLY A 23 -6.63 -8.65 -11.77
C GLY A 23 -5.36 -8.66 -10.93
N TYR A 24 -5.18 -7.70 -10.01
CA TYR A 24 -4.08 -7.73 -9.04
C TYR A 24 -4.45 -8.61 -7.84
N GLU A 25 -3.44 -9.02 -7.07
CA GLU A 25 -3.65 -9.83 -5.87
C GLU A 25 -3.61 -8.98 -4.61
N CYS A 26 -4.55 -9.24 -3.69
CA CYS A 26 -4.57 -8.60 -2.39
C CYS A 26 -3.46 -9.18 -1.50
N SER A 27 -2.53 -8.35 -1.02
CA SER A 27 -1.41 -8.78 -0.18
C SER A 27 -1.84 -9.36 1.18
N ALA A 28 -3.06 -9.07 1.64
CA ALA A 28 -3.56 -9.57 2.91
C ALA A 28 -4.26 -10.93 2.82
N CYS A 29 -5.11 -11.14 1.82
CA CYS A 29 -5.91 -12.37 1.69
C CYS A 29 -5.47 -13.28 0.52
N GLN A 30 -4.51 -12.83 -0.30
CA GLN A 30 -3.97 -13.54 -1.46
C GLN A 30 -5.04 -13.93 -2.49
N ARG A 31 -6.15 -13.20 -2.53
CA ARG A 31 -7.20 -13.36 -3.53
C ARG A 31 -7.04 -12.33 -4.63
N THR A 32 -7.34 -12.73 -5.86
CA THR A 32 -7.44 -11.82 -6.99
C THR A 32 -8.55 -10.80 -6.74
N ILE A 33 -8.21 -9.52 -6.94
CA ILE A 33 -9.11 -8.39 -6.84
C ILE A 33 -10.03 -8.39 -8.07
N ARG A 34 -11.34 -8.39 -7.83
CA ARG A 34 -12.36 -8.34 -8.87
C ARG A 34 -12.64 -6.91 -9.32
N SER A 35 -13.29 -6.77 -10.46
CA SER A 35 -13.81 -5.49 -10.94
C SER A 35 -14.71 -4.85 -9.90
N LEU A 36 -14.50 -3.54 -9.66
CA LEU A 36 -15.24 -2.72 -8.68
C LEU A 36 -15.00 -3.06 -7.20
N GLU A 37 -14.01 -3.88 -6.87
CA GLU A 37 -13.60 -4.05 -5.46
C GLU A 37 -12.70 -2.89 -5.03
N PRO A 38 -13.08 -2.12 -3.99
CA PRO A 38 -12.27 -1.01 -3.53
C PRO A 38 -11.03 -1.51 -2.79
N VAL A 39 -9.86 -1.09 -3.27
CA VAL A 39 -8.56 -1.47 -2.73
C VAL A 39 -7.75 -0.22 -2.38
N ARG A 40 -6.83 -0.37 -1.44
CA ARG A 40 -5.76 0.59 -1.20
C ARG A 40 -4.51 0.08 -1.90
N ARG A 41 -3.71 0.99 -2.40
CA ARG A 41 -2.38 0.69 -2.94
C ARG A 41 -1.31 1.35 -2.08
N LYS A 42 -0.14 0.76 -2.04
CA LYS A 42 1.05 1.33 -1.40
C LYS A 42 2.25 0.94 -2.24
N THR A 43 3.20 1.85 -2.37
CA THR A 43 4.51 1.54 -2.96
C THR A 43 5.47 1.21 -1.83
N VAL A 44 5.99 -0.01 -1.84
CA VAL A 44 7.01 -0.46 -0.89
C VAL A 44 8.36 -0.29 -1.57
N ASP A 45 9.18 0.60 -1.03
CA ASP A 45 10.55 0.78 -1.48
C ASP A 45 11.41 -0.37 -0.91
N HIS A 46 12.09 -1.10 -1.80
CA HIS A 46 13.05 -2.11 -1.40
C HIS A 46 14.46 -1.53 -1.54
N PRO A 47 15.33 -1.62 -0.52
CA PRO A 47 16.65 -0.99 -0.57
C PRO A 47 17.59 -1.59 -1.63
N SER A 48 17.27 -2.77 -2.17
CA SER A 48 18.07 -3.44 -3.21
C SER A 48 17.27 -3.83 -4.45
N GLU A 49 15.97 -3.56 -4.49
CA GLU A 49 15.09 -3.98 -5.58
C GLU A 49 14.26 -2.80 -6.08
N ALA A 50 13.66 -2.95 -7.27
CA ALA A 50 12.74 -1.95 -7.77
C ALA A 50 11.55 -1.79 -6.78
N PRO A 51 11.00 -0.57 -6.63
CA PRO A 51 9.84 -0.34 -5.79
C PRO A 51 8.68 -1.24 -6.21
N LEU A 52 8.05 -1.91 -5.25
CA LEU A 52 6.94 -2.82 -5.49
C LEU A 52 5.62 -2.17 -5.10
N THR A 53 4.67 -2.14 -6.03
CA THR A 53 3.30 -1.71 -5.73
C THR A 53 2.50 -2.87 -5.16
N VAL A 54 2.02 -2.72 -3.92
CA VAL A 54 1.16 -3.69 -3.26
C VAL A 54 -0.28 -3.19 -3.25
N TYR A 55 -1.23 -4.11 -3.48
CA TYR A 55 -2.66 -3.84 -3.44
C TYR A 55 -3.30 -4.58 -2.27
N ARG A 56 -4.29 -3.98 -1.62
CA ARG A 56 -5.01 -4.60 -0.51
C ARG A 56 -6.47 -4.16 -0.48
N HIS A 57 -7.39 -5.10 -0.30
CA HIS A 57 -8.81 -4.76 -0.07
C HIS A 57 -8.96 -3.88 1.18
N ASN A 58 -9.84 -2.88 1.09
CA ASN A 58 -10.10 -1.98 2.22
C ASN A 58 -10.63 -2.72 3.46
N GLN A 59 -11.34 -3.83 3.25
CA GLN A 59 -11.92 -4.65 4.32
C GLN A 59 -10.94 -5.69 4.89
N CYS A 60 -9.81 -5.95 4.24
CA CYS A 60 -8.84 -6.91 4.76
C CYS A 60 -8.02 -6.31 5.91
N PRO A 61 -7.65 -7.11 6.94
CA PRO A 61 -6.82 -6.65 8.06
C PRO A 61 -5.45 -6.14 7.59
N ALA A 62 -4.85 -5.24 8.37
CA ALA A 62 -3.56 -4.61 8.03
C ALA A 62 -2.36 -5.51 8.28
N THR A 63 -2.53 -6.50 9.13
CA THR A 63 -1.58 -7.57 9.33
C THR A 63 -1.78 -8.61 8.24
N PRO A 64 -0.76 -8.92 7.43
CA PRO A 64 -0.74 -10.23 6.80
C PRO A 64 -0.81 -11.24 7.95
N VAL A 65 -1.71 -12.22 7.85
CA VAL A 65 -1.63 -13.41 8.69
C VAL A 65 -0.35 -14.14 8.27
N VAL A 66 0.79 -13.66 8.77
CA VAL A 66 1.99 -14.47 8.92
C VAL A 66 1.60 -15.51 9.96
N ALA A 67 1.05 -16.62 9.48
CA ALA A 67 1.03 -17.84 10.27
C ALA A 67 2.50 -18.22 10.48
N VAL A 68 3.03 -17.89 11.64
CA VAL A 68 4.25 -18.48 12.21
C VAL A 68 3.88 -19.05 13.57
#